data_AF-A0A8H4KRM6-F1
#
_entry.id   AF-A0A8H4KRM6-F1
#
_cell.length_a   1.000
_cell.length_b   1.000
_cell.length_c   1.000
_cell.angle_alpha   90.00
_cell.angle_beta   90.00
_cell.angle_gamma   90.00
#
_symmetry.space_group_name_H-M   'P 1'
#
loop_
_entity.id
_entity.type
_entity.pdbx_description
1 polymer ?
#
loop_
_entity_poly.entity_id
_entity_poly.type
_entity_poly.pdbx_seq_one_letter_code
_entity_poly.pdbx_strand_id
1 'polypeptide(L)'
;MRLLNTDTLELKTFVGAQVHNFEVANNNGEVATEALKGCRWFTRGWTLKELLAPRKVEFYDKNWTLFGDCMSLAKRISGITGIDERALTRHSSPGCVFDPEARSKCMRCSSSLVIREILDSFSIATRIFWASQRQTTRREDIAYSLLGIFDVNMPLLYGEDDRAFYRLQQEIARVSEDHSILAWDDQNWTIDRPPGIVPISTFASSPSKFTRPFVSTWYQPRSSKITLKDAGLELEVLLRIAL
;
A
#
# COMPACT_ATOMS: atom_id res chain seq x y z
N MET A 1 -7.38 26.91 -17.04
CA MET A 1 -8.19 26.20 -18.04
C MET A 1 -9.23 25.41 -17.27
N ARG A 2 -10.48 25.89 -17.26
CA ARG A 2 -11.63 25.27 -16.60
C ARG A 2 -12.06 24.04 -17.39
N LEU A 3 -12.33 22.93 -16.71
CA LEU A 3 -13.33 21.98 -17.15
C LEU A 3 -14.24 21.67 -15.95
N LEU A 4 -15.51 22.01 -16.14
CA LEU A 4 -16.63 21.67 -15.29
C LEU A 4 -16.95 20.18 -15.51
N ASN A 5 -17.02 19.42 -14.43
CA ASN A 5 -17.94 18.29 -14.33
C ASN A 5 -18.28 18.12 -12.84
N THR A 6 -19.58 18.04 -12.58
CA THR A 6 -20.21 17.76 -11.29
C THR A 6 -19.67 16.43 -10.74
N ASP A 7 -19.07 16.45 -9.54
CA ASP A 7 -18.90 15.33 -8.58
C ASP A 7 -17.61 15.37 -7.73
N THR A 8 -16.79 16.42 -7.78
CA THR A 8 -15.56 16.47 -6.97
C THR A 8 -15.51 17.67 -6.03
N LEU A 9 -15.69 17.36 -4.74
CA LEU A 9 -15.40 18.20 -3.60
C LEU A 9 -14.01 18.82 -3.67
N GLU A 10 -13.97 20.08 -3.26
CA GLU A 10 -12.82 20.96 -3.28
C GLU A 10 -11.65 20.44 -2.43
N LEU A 11 -10.44 20.61 -2.97
CA LEU A 11 -9.20 20.53 -2.21
C LEU A 11 -9.15 21.68 -1.18
N LYS A 12 -9.35 21.34 0.09
CA LYS A 12 -8.77 22.08 1.22
C LYS A 12 -8.06 21.07 2.12
N THR A 13 -6.82 21.39 2.46
CA THR A 13 -5.99 20.63 3.41
C THR A 13 -6.63 20.60 4.79
N PHE A 14 -7.46 19.60 5.02
CA PHE A 14 -7.75 18.92 6.28
C PHE A 14 -8.32 17.58 5.84
N VAL A 15 -7.61 16.48 6.02
CA VAL A 15 -7.96 15.21 5.34
C VAL A 15 -9.20 14.60 6.00
N GLY A 16 -10.37 15.01 5.49
CA GLY A 16 -11.67 14.40 5.71
C GLY A 16 -11.95 13.39 4.60
N ALA A 17 -12.10 12.11 4.93
CA ALA A 17 -12.58 11.10 3.99
C ALA A 17 -14.11 11.02 4.10
N GLN A 18 -14.82 11.32 2.99
CA GLN A 18 -16.27 11.18 2.93
C GLN A 18 -16.65 9.71 2.66
N VAL A 19 -17.42 9.13 3.57
CA VAL A 19 -18.00 7.79 3.41
C VAL A 19 -19.42 7.95 2.85
N HIS A 20 -19.60 7.71 1.55
CA HIS A 20 -20.94 7.73 0.92
C HIS A 20 -21.77 6.52 1.39
N ASN A 21 -23.06 6.75 1.67
CA ASN A 21 -24.05 5.78 2.18
C ASN A 21 -23.89 5.37 3.65
N PHE A 22 -24.05 6.31 4.58
CA PHE A 22 -24.15 5.98 6.00
C PHE A 22 -25.42 6.60 6.62
N GLU A 23 -26.23 5.78 7.27
CA GLU A 23 -27.20 6.21 8.27
C GLU A 23 -26.67 5.74 9.62
N VAL A 24 -26.31 6.71 10.47
CA VAL A 24 -25.83 6.43 11.82
C VAL A 24 -27.02 5.98 12.66
N ALA A 25 -27.18 4.68 12.86
CA ALA A 25 -28.05 4.14 13.90
C ALA A 25 -27.23 3.26 14.85
N ASN A 26 -26.92 3.83 16.02
CA ASN A 26 -26.43 3.21 17.26
C ASN A 26 -25.14 2.39 17.24
N ASN A 27 -24.18 2.84 18.07
CA ASN A 27 -23.12 2.23 18.91
C ASN A 27 -22.73 0.73 18.85
N ASN A 28 -23.21 -0.07 17.91
CA ASN A 28 -22.79 -1.45 17.76
C ASN A 28 -21.56 -1.49 16.87
N GLY A 29 -20.44 -1.94 17.43
CA GLY A 29 -19.16 -2.01 16.74
C GLY A 29 -19.16 -2.85 15.46
N GLU A 30 -20.19 -3.62 15.18
CA GLU A 30 -20.31 -4.43 13.96
C GLU A 30 -20.81 -3.62 12.75
N VAL A 31 -21.82 -2.76 12.96
CA VAL A 31 -22.42 -1.89 11.92
C VAL A 31 -21.39 -0.91 11.34
N ALA A 32 -20.55 -0.36 12.20
CA ALA A 32 -19.45 0.51 11.79
C ALA A 32 -18.38 -0.20 10.95
N THR A 33 -18.16 -1.51 11.14
CA THR A 33 -17.21 -2.29 10.33
C THR A 33 -17.76 -2.55 8.94
N GLU A 34 -19.03 -2.95 8.85
CA GLU A 34 -19.68 -3.23 7.56
C GLU A 34 -19.79 -1.98 6.69
N ALA A 35 -20.06 -0.82 7.30
CA ALA A 35 -20.07 0.44 6.58
C ALA A 35 -18.69 0.83 6.01
N LEU A 36 -17.62 0.65 6.79
CA LEU A 36 -16.27 0.90 6.29
C LEU A 36 -15.89 -0.10 5.19
N LYS A 37 -16.29 -1.38 5.30
CA LYS A 37 -16.07 -2.39 4.25
C LYS A 37 -16.74 -2.01 2.93
N GLY A 38 -17.96 -1.48 2.98
CA GLY A 38 -18.70 -1.01 1.80
C GLY A 38 -18.20 0.31 1.20
N CYS A 39 -17.27 1.00 1.88
CA CYS A 39 -16.81 2.31 1.44
C CYS A 39 -15.86 2.22 0.25
N ARG A 40 -16.29 2.76 -0.90
CA ARG A 40 -15.48 2.84 -2.13
C ARG A 40 -14.17 3.61 -1.95
N TRP A 41 -14.03 4.44 -0.91
CA TRP A 41 -12.78 5.17 -0.67
C TRP A 41 -11.60 4.22 -0.44
N PHE A 42 -11.80 3.09 0.26
CA PHE A 42 -10.72 2.12 0.52
C PHE A 42 -10.30 1.31 -0.72
N THR A 43 -11.11 1.31 -1.78
CA THR A 43 -10.79 0.61 -3.04
C THR A 43 -10.23 1.53 -4.12
N ARG A 44 -10.04 2.84 -3.88
CA ARG A 44 -9.41 3.74 -4.86
C ARG A 44 -7.89 3.65 -4.79
N GLY A 45 -7.18 3.73 -5.92
CA GLY A 45 -5.71 3.65 -5.95
C GLY A 45 -5.01 4.69 -5.06
N TRP A 46 -5.29 5.98 -5.27
CA TRP A 46 -4.60 7.09 -4.61
C TRP A 46 -4.86 7.24 -3.11
N THR A 47 -5.94 6.65 -2.59
CA THR A 47 -6.32 6.84 -1.19
C THR A 47 -5.39 6.12 -0.21
N LEU A 48 -4.46 5.28 -0.69
CA LEU A 48 -3.41 4.70 0.16
C LEU A 48 -2.47 5.79 0.69
N LYS A 49 -2.03 6.67 -0.21
CA LYS A 49 -1.19 7.81 0.15
C LYS A 49 -1.99 8.83 0.95
N GLU A 50 -3.24 9.07 0.59
CA GLU A 50 -4.12 9.97 1.35
C GLU A 50 -4.39 9.47 2.78
N LEU A 51 -4.40 8.15 2.99
CA LEU A 51 -4.53 7.56 4.32
C LEU A 51 -3.22 7.64 5.12
N LEU A 52 -2.10 7.28 4.48
CA LEU A 52 -0.83 7.08 5.17
C LEU A 52 0.01 8.35 5.30
N ALA A 53 0.00 9.26 4.32
CA ALA A 53 0.88 10.43 4.30
C ALA A 53 0.53 11.49 5.37
N PRO A 54 -0.75 11.89 5.56
CA PRO A 54 -1.12 12.93 6.52
C PRO A 54 -0.96 12.48 7.98
N ARG A 55 -0.77 13.45 8.88
CA ARG A 55 -0.68 13.19 10.35
C ARG A 55 -2.02 12.87 11.00
N LYS A 56 -3.07 13.46 10.48
CA LYS A 56 -4.43 13.34 10.98
C LYS A 56 -5.34 13.10 9.80
N VAL A 57 -6.15 12.05 9.90
CA VAL A 57 -7.20 11.70 8.94
C VAL A 57 -8.47 11.47 9.74
N GLU A 58 -9.52 12.20 9.41
CA GLU A 58 -10.84 12.13 10.02
C GLU A 58 -11.83 11.58 8.99
N PHE A 59 -12.76 10.75 9.43
CA PHE A 59 -13.78 10.14 8.61
C PHE A 59 -15.12 10.76 8.95
N TYR A 60 -15.85 11.16 7.92
CA TYR A 60 -17.17 11.78 8.06
C TYR A 60 -18.21 11.00 7.28
N ASP A 61 -19.44 11.00 7.79
CA ASP A 61 -20.58 10.43 7.11
C ASP A 61 -21.15 11.36 6.01
N LYS A 62 -22.24 10.94 5.35
CA LYS A 62 -22.91 11.72 4.30
C LYS A 62 -23.46 13.07 4.80
N ASN A 63 -23.68 13.21 6.10
CA ASN A 63 -24.20 14.39 6.77
C ASN A 63 -23.10 15.24 7.41
N TRP A 64 -21.82 14.98 7.10
CA TRP A 64 -20.66 15.63 7.72
C TRP A 64 -20.55 15.42 9.23
N THR A 65 -21.15 14.36 9.74
CA THR A 65 -21.00 13.94 11.14
C THR A 65 -19.69 13.16 11.29
N LEU A 66 -18.88 13.53 12.28
CA LEU A 66 -17.63 12.85 12.57
C LEU A 66 -17.90 11.39 12.95
N PHE A 67 -17.37 10.47 12.16
CA PHE A 67 -17.48 9.03 12.37
C PHE A 67 -16.34 8.50 13.23
N GLY A 68 -15.13 9.06 13.06
CA GLY A 68 -13.93 8.69 13.82
C GLY A 68 -12.66 9.17 13.13
N ASP A 69 -11.52 8.85 13.71
CA ASP A 69 -10.19 9.14 13.15
C ASP A 69 -9.42 7.85 12.80
N CYS A 70 -8.30 8.00 12.10
CA CYS A 70 -7.45 6.86 11.70
C CYS A 70 -6.96 6.01 12.89
N MET A 71 -6.84 6.59 14.08
CA MET A 71 -6.42 5.90 15.30
C MET A 71 -7.54 5.03 15.87
N SER A 72 -8.68 5.65 16.17
CA SER A 72 -9.88 5.00 16.72
C SER A 72 -10.42 3.90 15.78
N LEU A 73 -10.19 4.04 14.47
CA LEU A 73 -10.61 3.09 13.46
C LEU A 73 -9.48 2.16 12.99
N ALA A 74 -8.26 2.24 13.53
CA ALA A 74 -7.09 1.53 13.02
C ALA A 74 -7.31 0.02 12.85
N LYS A 75 -7.83 -0.65 13.88
CA LYS A 75 -8.14 -2.09 13.84
C LYS A 75 -9.14 -2.45 12.74
N ARG A 76 -10.15 -1.60 12.52
CA ARG A 76 -11.18 -1.80 11.49
C ARG A 76 -10.62 -1.59 10.08
N ILE A 77 -9.88 -0.50 9.90
CA ILE A 77 -9.22 -0.16 8.64
C ILE A 77 -8.19 -1.23 8.28
N SER A 78 -7.42 -1.72 9.26
CA SER A 78 -6.49 -2.83 9.10
C SER A 78 -7.19 -4.10 8.62
N GLY A 79 -8.33 -4.46 9.22
CA GLY A 79 -9.14 -5.60 8.79
C GLY A 79 -9.70 -5.49 7.37
N ILE A 80 -9.89 -4.27 6.85
CA ILE A 80 -10.44 -4.02 5.51
C ILE A 80 -9.34 -3.95 4.45
N THR A 81 -8.28 -3.22 4.75
CA THR A 81 -7.25 -2.85 3.78
C THR A 81 -6.01 -3.73 3.85
N GLY A 82 -5.86 -4.50 4.93
CA GLY A 82 -4.63 -5.24 5.23
C GLY A 82 -3.46 -4.36 5.66
N ILE A 83 -3.67 -3.05 5.85
CA ILE A 83 -2.67 -2.11 6.35
C ILE A 83 -2.45 -2.37 7.84
N ASP A 84 -1.22 -2.66 8.22
CA ASP A 84 -0.87 -2.92 9.62
C ASP A 84 -1.21 -1.71 10.51
N GLU A 85 -1.77 -1.98 11.69
CA GLU A 85 -2.19 -0.92 12.63
C GLU A 85 -1.04 0.02 12.99
N ARG A 86 0.21 -0.45 13.00
CA ARG A 86 1.40 0.40 13.24
C ARG A 86 1.57 1.48 12.17
N ALA A 87 1.20 1.20 10.91
CA ALA A 87 1.25 2.18 9.83
C ALA A 87 0.14 3.24 9.97
N LEU A 88 -1.02 2.86 10.52
CA LEU A 88 -2.18 3.73 10.74
C LEU A 88 -2.06 4.60 12.01
N THR A 89 -1.38 4.08 13.04
CA THR A 89 -1.31 4.70 14.37
C THR A 89 -0.03 5.51 14.61
N ARG A 90 0.87 5.53 13.62
CA ARG A 90 2.21 6.13 13.72
C ARG A 90 2.30 7.60 14.13
N HIS A 91 1.22 8.35 13.99
CA HIS A 91 1.21 9.80 14.18
C HIS A 91 0.73 10.23 15.56
N SER A 92 0.47 9.29 16.47
CA SER A 92 -0.03 9.64 17.80
C SER A 92 0.69 8.84 18.87
N SER A 93 1.81 9.38 19.36
CA SER A 93 2.30 9.00 20.69
C SER A 93 1.40 9.66 21.75
N PRO A 94 0.93 8.93 22.77
CA PRO A 94 0.26 9.55 23.92
C PRO A 94 1.14 10.65 24.52
N GLY A 95 0.65 11.90 24.53
CA GLY A 95 1.37 13.04 25.08
C GLY A 95 2.26 13.83 24.10
N CYS A 96 2.18 13.61 22.79
CA CYS A 96 2.71 14.55 21.80
C CYS A 96 1.76 15.75 21.66
N VAL A 97 2.23 16.95 21.98
CA VAL A 97 1.54 18.21 21.67
C VAL A 97 2.02 18.70 20.31
N PHE A 98 1.08 18.98 19.41
CA PHE A 98 1.37 19.56 18.10
C PHE A 98 1.67 21.05 18.29
N ASP A 99 2.89 21.46 17.97
CA ASP A 99 3.24 22.86 17.81
C ASP A 99 2.85 23.29 16.38
N PRO A 100 1.90 24.24 16.22
CA PRO A 100 1.47 24.72 14.91
C PRO A 100 2.57 25.44 14.12
N GLU A 101 3.62 25.94 14.78
CA GLU A 101 4.69 26.72 14.17
C GLU A 101 5.95 25.88 13.89
N ALA A 102 6.17 24.78 14.63
CA ALA A 102 7.34 23.92 14.45
C ALA A 102 7.11 22.86 13.36
N ARG A 103 7.70 23.09 12.17
CA ARG A 103 7.81 22.17 11.03
C ARG A 103 8.15 20.72 11.42
N SER A 104 7.13 19.93 11.69
CA SER A 104 7.18 18.46 11.74
C SER A 104 7.90 17.80 12.93
N LYS A 105 8.28 18.50 14.00
CA LYS A 105 8.94 17.87 15.16
C LYS A 105 7.99 17.78 16.35
N CYS A 106 7.72 16.58 16.88
CA CYS A 106 7.03 16.46 18.17
C CYS A 106 7.99 16.94 19.27
N MET A 107 7.52 17.80 20.19
CA MET A 107 8.35 18.35 21.28
C MET A 107 8.76 17.30 22.33
N ARG A 108 8.16 16.11 22.32
CA ARG A 108 8.31 15.11 23.39
C ARG A 108 8.94 13.80 22.93
N CYS A 109 8.72 13.40 21.68
CA CYS A 109 9.50 12.34 21.05
C CYS A 109 10.47 12.99 20.06
N SER A 110 11.78 12.89 20.33
CA SER A 110 12.82 13.29 19.38
C SER A 110 12.74 12.52 18.05
N SER A 111 11.85 11.53 17.95
CA SER A 111 11.52 10.85 16.72
C SER A 111 10.76 11.80 15.80
N SER A 112 11.48 12.30 14.81
CA SER A 112 10.89 12.56 13.51
C SER A 112 10.32 11.23 13.00
N LEU A 113 9.09 10.84 13.38
CA LEU A 113 8.44 9.65 12.82
C LEU A 113 8.09 9.96 11.37
N VAL A 114 9.09 9.88 10.50
CA VAL A 114 8.95 10.01 9.06
C VAL A 114 8.17 8.78 8.62
N ILE A 115 7.11 8.98 7.82
CA ILE A 115 6.35 7.89 7.19
C ILE A 115 7.25 6.79 6.64
N ARG A 116 8.37 7.22 6.06
CA ARG A 116 9.42 6.41 5.48
C ARG A 116 9.94 5.34 6.44
N GLU A 117 10.37 5.69 7.65
CA GLU A 117 10.93 4.73 8.61
C GLU A 117 9.94 3.61 8.95
N ILE A 118 8.66 3.96 9.04
CA ILE A 118 7.61 2.99 9.35
C ILE A 118 7.26 2.15 8.13
N LEU A 119 7.20 2.74 6.94
CA LEU A 119 7.04 2.00 5.69
C LEU A 119 8.20 1.03 5.46
N ASP A 120 9.43 1.43 5.76
CA ASP A 120 10.64 0.62 5.59
C ASP A 120 10.72 -0.54 6.60
N SER A 121 9.94 -0.48 7.70
CA SER A 121 9.77 -1.62 8.62
C SER A 121 8.88 -2.74 8.05
N PHE A 122 8.21 -2.52 6.91
CA PHE A 122 7.40 -3.50 6.22
C PHE A 122 8.06 -3.97 4.93
N SER A 123 7.88 -5.25 4.63
CA SER A 123 8.37 -5.82 3.38
C SER A 123 7.70 -5.18 2.15
N ILE A 124 8.39 -5.17 1.01
CA ILE A 124 7.85 -4.76 -0.28
C ILE A 124 6.55 -5.50 -0.57
N ALA A 125 6.51 -6.83 -0.39
CA ALA A 125 5.28 -7.61 -0.58
C ALA A 125 4.11 -7.09 0.26
N THR A 126 4.37 -6.74 1.53
CA THR A 126 3.36 -6.18 2.43
C THR A 126 2.85 -4.83 1.92
N ARG A 127 3.75 -3.95 1.49
CA ARG A 127 3.38 -2.64 0.95
C ARG A 127 2.61 -2.74 -0.38
N ILE A 128 2.99 -3.67 -1.27
CA ILE A 128 2.25 -3.93 -2.52
C ILE A 128 0.87 -4.49 -2.20
N PHE A 129 0.75 -5.41 -1.24
CA PHE A 129 -0.51 -5.99 -0.81
C PHE A 129 -1.53 -4.96 -0.32
N TRP A 130 -1.10 -3.84 0.28
CA TRP A 130 -2.02 -2.75 0.66
C TRP A 130 -2.75 -2.12 -0.52
N ALA A 131 -2.31 -2.39 -1.75
CA ALA A 131 -2.97 -2.01 -2.99
C ALA A 131 -3.65 -3.17 -3.73
N SER A 132 -3.64 -4.40 -3.20
CA SER A 132 -4.22 -5.59 -3.83
C SER A 132 -5.72 -5.45 -4.14
N GLN A 133 -6.46 -4.76 -3.28
CA GLN A 133 -7.91 -4.53 -3.42
C GLN A 133 -8.23 -3.17 -4.05
N ARG A 134 -7.21 -2.42 -4.50
CA ARG A 134 -7.39 -1.08 -5.05
C ARG A 134 -7.58 -1.13 -6.56
N GLN A 135 -8.39 -0.20 -7.04
CA GLN A 135 -8.81 -0.05 -8.42
C GLN A 135 -8.53 1.38 -8.88
N THR A 136 -8.17 1.50 -10.15
CA THR A 136 -7.91 2.75 -10.84
C THR A 136 -8.66 2.77 -12.17
N THR A 137 -8.94 3.97 -12.68
CA THR A 137 -9.65 4.12 -13.96
C THR A 137 -8.78 3.66 -15.13
N ARG A 138 -7.49 4.02 -15.11
CA ARG A 138 -6.49 3.52 -16.06
C ARG A 138 -5.66 2.43 -15.37
N ARG A 139 -5.25 1.39 -16.10
CA ARG A 139 -4.54 0.26 -15.48
C ARG A 139 -3.18 0.72 -14.95
N GLU A 140 -2.46 1.56 -15.70
CA GLU A 140 -1.16 2.11 -15.33
C GLU A 140 -1.18 2.96 -14.05
N ASP A 141 -2.33 3.59 -13.74
CA ASP A 141 -2.46 4.43 -12.54
C ASP A 141 -2.29 3.63 -11.24
N ILE A 142 -2.46 2.31 -11.25
CA ILE A 142 -2.19 1.49 -10.06
C ILE A 142 -0.71 1.60 -9.66
N ALA A 143 0.20 1.58 -10.63
CA ALA A 143 1.63 1.71 -10.40
C ALA A 143 1.98 3.13 -9.94
N TYR A 144 1.40 4.14 -10.59
CA TYR A 144 1.65 5.55 -10.26
C TYR A 144 1.14 5.94 -8.87
N SER A 145 0.03 5.34 -8.45
CA SER A 145 -0.51 5.51 -7.10
C SER A 145 0.44 5.01 -6.02
N LEU A 146 1.39 4.12 -6.34
CA LEU A 146 2.33 3.51 -5.40
C LEU A 146 3.69 4.21 -5.28
N LEU A 147 4.06 5.12 -6.20
CA LEU A 147 5.42 5.71 -6.25
C LEU A 147 5.93 6.24 -4.89
N GLY A 148 5.17 7.11 -4.24
CA GLY A 148 5.54 7.66 -2.93
C GLY A 148 5.45 6.69 -1.74
N ILE A 149 4.86 5.49 -1.89
CA ILE A 149 4.94 4.44 -0.86
C ILE A 149 6.31 3.73 -0.91
N PHE A 150 6.89 3.65 -2.11
CA PHE A 150 8.20 3.04 -2.34
C PHE A 150 9.34 4.05 -2.46
N ASP A 151 9.05 5.35 -2.42
CA ASP A 151 10.02 6.44 -2.63
C ASP A 151 10.81 6.28 -3.94
N VAL A 152 10.12 5.85 -5.01
CA VAL A 152 10.71 5.67 -6.34
C VAL A 152 10.19 6.72 -7.32
N ASN A 153 11.01 7.02 -8.32
CA ASN A 153 10.67 7.94 -9.40
C ASN A 153 10.75 7.22 -10.74
N MET A 154 9.71 7.34 -11.58
CA MET A 154 9.70 6.83 -12.94
C MET A 154 8.81 7.72 -13.83
N PRO A 155 9.11 7.86 -15.14
CA PRO A 155 8.26 8.62 -16.08
C PRO A 155 6.84 8.04 -16.19
N LEU A 156 5.84 8.92 -16.14
CA LEU A 156 4.43 8.60 -16.38
C LEU A 156 4.18 8.43 -17.89
N LEU A 157 4.05 7.19 -18.35
CA LEU A 157 3.70 6.87 -19.73
C LEU A 157 2.27 6.32 -19.77
N TYR A 158 1.34 7.10 -20.31
CA TYR A 158 -0.04 6.66 -20.50
C TYR A 158 -0.17 5.79 -21.75
N GLY A 159 -0.97 4.72 -21.67
CA GLY A 159 -1.10 3.72 -22.72
C GLY A 159 -0.11 2.55 -22.63
N GLU A 160 0.69 2.48 -21.55
CA GLU A 160 1.57 1.33 -21.31
C GLU A 160 0.87 0.14 -20.62
N ASP A 161 -0.34 0.37 -20.07
CA ASP A 161 -1.17 -0.65 -19.42
C ASP A 161 -0.45 -1.29 -18.22
N ASP A 162 -0.53 -2.61 -18.05
CA ASP A 162 0.13 -3.34 -16.97
C ASP A 162 1.67 -3.23 -16.98
N ARG A 163 2.28 -2.76 -18.09
CA ARG A 163 3.74 -2.48 -18.16
C ARG A 163 4.21 -1.45 -17.14
N ALA A 164 3.35 -0.53 -16.72
CA ALA A 164 3.68 0.44 -15.67
C ALA A 164 4.02 -0.26 -14.35
N PHE A 165 3.31 -1.34 -14.02
CA PHE A 165 3.53 -2.08 -12.78
C PHE A 165 4.80 -2.93 -12.84
N TYR A 166 5.17 -3.44 -14.02
CA TYR A 166 6.47 -4.08 -14.24
C TYR A 166 7.62 -3.10 -14.05
N ARG A 167 7.53 -1.91 -14.64
CA ARG A 167 8.53 -0.85 -14.48
C ARG A 167 8.66 -0.40 -13.02
N LEU A 168 7.53 -0.27 -12.31
CA LEU A 168 7.55 0.02 -10.88
C LEU A 168 8.37 -1.02 -10.10
N GLN A 169 8.12 -2.31 -10.35
CA GLN A 169 8.87 -3.38 -9.68
C GLN A 169 10.36 -3.36 -10.04
N GLN A 170 10.72 -3.01 -11.27
CA GLN A 170 12.12 -2.83 -11.68
C GLN A 170 12.79 -1.68 -10.91
N GLU A 171 12.13 -0.53 -10.79
CA GLU A 171 12.67 0.60 -10.03
C GLU A 171 12.82 0.27 -8.54
N ILE A 172 11.85 -0.44 -7.95
CA ILE A 172 11.93 -0.90 -6.56
C ILE A 172 13.11 -1.88 -6.39
N ALA A 173 13.24 -2.87 -7.28
CA ALA A 173 14.31 -3.86 -7.22
C ALA A 173 15.70 -3.25 -7.41
N ARG A 174 15.81 -2.13 -8.14
CA ARG A 174 17.08 -1.42 -8.33
C ARG A 174 17.59 -0.78 -7.03
N VAL A 175 16.68 -0.35 -6.15
CA VAL A 175 17.03 0.41 -4.93
C VAL A 175 16.85 -0.39 -3.64
N SER A 176 16.32 -1.62 -3.70
CA SER A 176 16.00 -2.43 -2.53
C SER A 176 16.52 -3.86 -2.66
N GLU A 177 17.10 -4.36 -1.57
CA GLU A 177 17.54 -5.75 -1.42
C GLU A 177 16.41 -6.67 -0.87
N ASP A 178 15.20 -6.15 -0.68
CA ASP A 178 14.08 -6.94 -0.17
C ASP A 178 13.47 -7.83 -1.27
N HIS A 179 13.88 -9.10 -1.25
CA HIS A 179 13.44 -10.12 -2.22
C HIS A 179 11.96 -10.51 -2.10
N SER A 180 11.23 -10.00 -1.10
CA SER A 180 9.78 -10.22 -1.01
C SER A 180 9.02 -9.63 -2.21
N ILE A 181 9.63 -8.76 -3.01
CA ILE A 181 9.07 -8.33 -4.30
C ILE A 181 8.73 -9.50 -5.25
N LEU A 182 9.36 -10.66 -5.05
CA LEU A 182 9.12 -11.89 -5.82
C LEU A 182 8.13 -12.85 -5.14
N ALA A 183 7.65 -12.53 -3.93
CA ALA A 183 6.74 -13.37 -3.15
C ALA A 183 5.27 -13.14 -3.53
N TRP A 184 4.96 -13.29 -4.83
CA TRP A 184 3.62 -13.23 -5.39
C TRP A 184 3.22 -14.59 -5.95
N ASP A 185 1.91 -14.82 -6.11
CA ASP A 185 1.37 -16.07 -6.62
C ASP A 185 0.41 -15.80 -7.79
N ASP A 186 0.49 -16.64 -8.81
CA ASP A 186 -0.49 -16.70 -9.89
C ASP A 186 -1.29 -17.99 -9.73
N GLN A 187 -2.44 -17.86 -9.06
CA GLN A 187 -3.42 -18.92 -8.80
C GLN A 187 -3.92 -19.65 -10.08
N ASN A 188 -3.53 -19.18 -11.27
CA ASN A 188 -3.83 -19.77 -12.56
C ASN A 188 -2.69 -20.66 -13.12
N TRP A 189 -1.67 -21.00 -12.32
CA TRP A 189 -0.68 -22.01 -12.66
C TRP A 189 -1.30 -23.42 -12.56
N THR A 190 -2.05 -23.81 -13.58
CA THR A 190 -2.47 -25.20 -13.78
C THR A 190 -1.35 -25.94 -14.51
N ILE A 191 -0.89 -27.06 -13.95
CA ILE A 191 0.12 -27.95 -14.54
C ILE A 191 -0.30 -28.46 -15.95
N ASP A 192 -1.58 -28.33 -16.30
CA ASP A 192 -2.17 -28.81 -17.55
C ASP A 192 -2.06 -27.85 -18.75
N ARG A 193 -1.32 -26.74 -18.66
CA ARG A 193 -1.12 -25.89 -19.86
C ARG A 193 -0.14 -26.56 -20.84
N PRO A 194 -0.47 -26.65 -22.13
CA PRO A 194 0.44 -27.23 -23.13
C PRO A 194 1.78 -26.46 -23.12
N PRO A 195 2.92 -27.16 -23.31
CA PRO A 195 4.24 -26.54 -23.34
C PRO A 195 4.33 -25.58 -24.53
N GLY A 196 4.09 -24.31 -24.26
CA GLY A 196 3.96 -23.26 -25.27
C GLY A 196 3.91 -21.88 -24.63
N ILE A 197 5.07 -21.46 -24.12
CA ILE A 197 5.51 -20.08 -23.86
C ILE A 197 4.44 -19.16 -23.23
N VAL A 198 4.31 -19.25 -21.91
CA VAL A 198 4.05 -18.03 -21.11
C VAL A 198 5.41 -17.64 -20.57
N PRO A 199 5.97 -16.46 -20.88
CA PRO A 199 7.11 -15.99 -20.11
C PRO A 199 6.60 -15.88 -18.68
N ILE A 200 7.14 -16.72 -17.79
CA ILE A 200 7.05 -16.49 -16.35
C ILE A 200 7.78 -15.16 -16.17
N SER A 201 7.04 -14.06 -16.21
CA SER A 201 7.63 -12.78 -15.86
C SER A 201 8.12 -12.92 -14.43
N THR A 202 9.36 -12.50 -14.17
CA THR A 202 9.94 -12.53 -12.82
C THR A 202 9.12 -11.70 -11.84
N PHE A 203 8.36 -10.74 -12.35
CA PHE A 203 7.54 -9.80 -11.60
C PHE A 203 6.05 -10.06 -11.79
N ALA A 204 5.25 -9.62 -10.82
CA ALA A 204 3.81 -9.83 -10.86
C ALA A 204 3.14 -8.88 -11.86
N SER A 205 2.02 -9.30 -12.44
CA SER A 205 1.24 -8.45 -13.36
C SER A 205 0.44 -7.35 -12.65
N SER A 206 0.11 -7.54 -11.37
CA SER A 206 -0.71 -6.61 -10.59
C SER A 206 -0.50 -6.79 -9.07
N PRO A 207 -0.83 -5.79 -8.24
CA PRO A 207 -0.77 -5.92 -6.79
C PRO A 207 -1.66 -7.04 -6.21
N SER A 208 -2.73 -7.41 -6.92
CA SER A 208 -3.65 -8.48 -6.50
C SER A 208 -3.03 -9.88 -6.45
N LYS A 209 -1.85 -10.07 -7.07
CA LYS A 209 -1.06 -11.31 -7.01
C LYS A 209 -0.31 -11.49 -5.68
N PHE A 210 -0.24 -10.44 -4.87
CA PHE A 210 0.33 -10.50 -3.53
C PHE A 210 -0.80 -10.81 -2.56
N THR A 211 -0.85 -12.02 -1.99
CA THR A 211 -1.89 -12.47 -1.05
C THR A 211 -1.30 -12.85 0.31
N ARG A 212 -2.09 -12.69 1.38
CA ARG A 212 -1.72 -13.15 2.74
C ARG A 212 -2.33 -14.53 3.06
N PRO A 213 -1.63 -15.37 3.87
CA PRO A 213 -0.27 -15.17 4.35
C PRO A 213 0.72 -15.28 3.19
N PHE A 214 1.66 -14.32 3.10
CA PHE A 214 2.79 -14.45 2.19
C PHE A 214 3.53 -15.71 2.65
N VAL A 215 3.40 -16.80 1.90
CA VAL A 215 3.84 -18.16 2.21
C VAL A 215 4.75 -18.25 3.45
N SER A 216 4.21 -18.82 4.53
CA SER A 216 4.79 -18.90 5.88
C SER A 216 6.07 -19.76 6.00
N THR A 217 6.87 -19.90 4.95
CA THR A 217 8.09 -20.73 4.94
C THR A 217 9.25 -20.17 4.12
N TRP A 218 9.25 -18.89 3.70
CA TRP A 218 10.48 -18.28 3.16
C TRP A 218 11.51 -18.09 4.28
N TYR A 219 12.22 -19.15 4.61
CA TYR A 219 13.50 -19.09 5.32
C TYR A 219 14.51 -18.50 4.36
N GLN A 220 14.88 -17.24 4.53
CA GLN A 220 16.11 -16.71 3.91
C GLN A 220 17.30 -17.25 4.71
N PRO A 221 18.14 -18.13 4.14
CA PRO A 221 19.45 -18.37 4.74
C PRO A 221 20.20 -17.05 4.74
N ARG A 222 20.78 -16.66 5.88
CA ARG A 222 21.56 -15.41 6.09
C ARG A 222 22.70 -15.16 5.09
N SER A 223 22.95 -16.06 4.14
CA SER A 223 24.07 -16.06 3.23
C SER A 223 23.68 -16.22 1.76
N SER A 224 22.41 -16.08 1.40
CA SER A 224 21.97 -16.13 0.00
C SER A 224 21.79 -14.71 -0.51
N LYS A 225 22.49 -14.34 -1.59
CA LYS A 225 22.26 -13.07 -2.28
C LYS A 225 21.43 -13.34 -3.53
N ILE A 226 20.31 -12.66 -3.68
CA ILE A 226 19.53 -12.65 -4.92
C ILE A 226 19.77 -11.29 -5.58
N THR A 227 20.43 -11.26 -6.73
CA THR A 227 20.70 -10.02 -7.46
C THR A 227 19.88 -10.00 -8.73
N LEU A 228 18.99 -9.01 -8.87
CA LEU A 228 18.30 -8.75 -10.13
C LEU A 228 19.22 -7.88 -11.01
N LYS A 229 19.71 -8.46 -12.10
CA LYS A 229 20.50 -7.78 -13.13
C LYS A 229 19.61 -7.45 -14.33
N ASP A 230 20.04 -6.50 -15.17
CA ASP A 230 19.34 -6.16 -16.43
C ASP A 230 19.18 -7.38 -17.37
N ALA A 231 20.04 -8.40 -17.21
CA ALA A 231 20.01 -9.65 -17.97
C ALA A 231 19.21 -10.80 -17.31
N GLY A 232 18.68 -10.62 -16.09
CA GLY A 232 17.92 -11.65 -15.39
C GLY A 232 18.22 -11.75 -13.89
N LEU A 233 17.73 -12.83 -13.28
CA LEU A 233 17.87 -13.09 -11.84
C LEU A 233 19.11 -13.94 -11.57
N GLU A 234 20.03 -13.44 -10.74
CA GLU A 234 21.20 -14.16 -10.27
C GLU A 234 21.01 -14.60 -8.82
N LEU A 235 21.17 -15.89 -8.57
CA LEU A 235 21.06 -16.50 -7.24
C LEU A 235 22.43 -16.99 -6.80
N GLU A 236 22.97 -16.38 -5.75
CA GLU A 236 24.15 -16.87 -5.07
C GLU A 236 23.71 -17.71 -3.88
N VAL A 237 23.73 -19.04 -4.04
CA VAL A 237 23.34 -20.00 -3.00
C VAL A 237 24.60 -20.70 -2.49
N LEU A 238 24.90 -20.54 -1.20
CA LEU A 238 25.98 -21.27 -0.54
C LEU A 238 25.57 -22.74 -0.33
N LEU A 239 25.99 -23.62 -1.23
CA LEU A 239 25.89 -25.06 -1.05
C LEU A 239 26.93 -25.51 -0.02
N ARG A 240 26.49 -25.77 1.22
CA ARG A 240 27.30 -26.56 2.17
C ARG A 240 27.21 -28.02 1.76
N ILE A 241 28.23 -28.49 1.04
CA ILE A 241 28.44 -29.93 0.87
C ILE A 241 29.04 -30.43 2.19
N ALA A 242 28.26 -31.19 2.96
CA ALA A 242 28.80 -31.98 4.05
C ALA A 242 29.53 -33.18 3.42
N LEU A 243 30.85 -33.23 3.59
CA LEU A 243 31.68 -34.41 3.26
C LEU A 243 31.60 -35.44 4.39
#